data_AF-A0A2V8PAC7-F1
#
_entry.id   AF-A0A2V8PAC7-F1
#
_cell.length_a   1.000
_cell.length_b   1.000
_cell.length_c   1.000
_cell.angle_alpha   90.00
_cell.angle_beta   90.00
_cell.angle_gamma   90.00
#
_symmetry.space_group_name_H-M   'P 1'
#
loop_
_entity.id
_entity.type
_entity.pdbx_description
1 polymer ?
#
loop_
_entity_poly.entity_id
_entity_poly.type
_entity_poly.pdbx_seq_one_letter_code
_entity_poly.pdbx_strand_id
1 'polypeptide(L)'
;KQAYTLDFVQRARFSIAFPTTMTPTQFVNQLFTNAGVTPSNADRNAAIAEFGPATNTSDVMARSRALRDVAENSILNQQEFNRAFVLMQYFGYLRRNANDAPDSDYSGYEFWLTKLNAFNGNYINAEMVKAFISSTEYRQRFGP
;
A
#
# COMPACT_ATOMS: atom_id res chain seq x y z
N LYS A 1 0.09 -15.85 8.32
CA LYS A 1 0.32 -15.26 6.98
C LYS A 1 0.57 -16.31 5.89
N GLN A 2 1.42 -17.32 6.13
CA GLN A 2 1.81 -18.33 5.12
C GLN A 2 0.64 -19.07 4.45
N ALA A 3 -0.33 -19.57 5.24
CA ALA A 3 -1.50 -20.27 4.68
C ALA A 3 -2.32 -19.36 3.74
N TYR A 4 -2.53 -18.10 4.11
CA TYR A 4 -3.27 -17.15 3.28
C TYR A 4 -2.57 -16.88 1.95
N THR A 5 -1.26 -16.62 1.94
CA THR A 5 -0.53 -16.36 0.70
C THR A 5 -0.48 -17.59 -0.19
N LEU A 6 -0.37 -18.79 0.40
CA LEU A 6 -0.42 -20.05 -0.32
C LEU A 6 -1.78 -20.26 -1.02
N ASP A 7 -2.88 -20.03 -0.30
CA ASP A 7 -4.23 -20.12 -0.87
C ASP A 7 -4.46 -19.01 -1.92
N PHE A 8 -3.95 -17.81 -1.67
CA PHE A 8 -4.13 -16.66 -2.55
C PHE A 8 -3.50 -16.88 -3.93
N VAL A 9 -2.27 -17.41 -3.98
CA VAL A 9 -1.56 -17.64 -5.26
C VAL A 9 -2.19 -18.75 -6.12
N GLN A 10 -3.10 -19.54 -5.55
CA GLN A 10 -3.82 -20.61 -6.25
C GLN A 10 -5.19 -20.16 -6.77
N ARG A 11 -5.68 -18.96 -6.40
CA ARG A 11 -6.98 -18.47 -6.86
C ARG A 11 -6.96 -18.30 -8.38
N ALA A 12 -8.07 -18.66 -9.04
CA ALA A 12 -8.21 -18.56 -10.50
C ALA A 12 -7.80 -17.17 -11.03
N ARG A 13 -8.27 -16.09 -10.40
CA ARG A 13 -7.88 -14.71 -10.76
C ARG A 13 -6.38 -14.45 -10.68
N PHE A 14 -5.69 -15.05 -9.72
CA PHE A 14 -4.24 -14.90 -9.55
C PHE A 14 -3.51 -15.70 -10.63
N SER A 15 -3.90 -16.95 -10.86
CA SER A 15 -3.28 -17.79 -11.89
C SER A 15 -3.50 -17.26 -13.31
N ILE A 16 -4.62 -16.59 -13.57
CA ILE A 16 -4.91 -15.90 -14.84
C ILE A 16 -4.01 -14.66 -14.99
N ALA A 17 -3.92 -13.81 -13.97
CA ALA A 17 -3.10 -12.61 -14.01
C ALA A 17 -1.59 -12.91 -14.00
N PHE A 18 -1.20 -14.05 -13.42
CA PHE A 18 0.19 -14.49 -13.27
C PHE A 18 0.34 -15.94 -13.77
N PRO A 19 0.37 -16.18 -15.10
CA PRO A 19 0.53 -17.53 -15.64
C PRO A 19 1.82 -18.19 -15.16
N THR A 20 1.79 -19.50 -14.90
CA THR A 20 2.97 -20.27 -14.46
C THR A 20 4.10 -20.29 -15.49
N THR A 21 3.81 -19.94 -16.76
CA THR A 21 4.78 -19.80 -17.84
C THR A 21 5.65 -18.54 -17.74
N MET A 22 5.31 -17.60 -16.86
CA MET A 22 6.16 -16.45 -16.57
C MET A 22 7.51 -16.88 -16.00
N THR A 23 8.57 -16.20 -16.39
CA THR A 23 9.86 -16.30 -15.69
C THR A 23 9.76 -15.71 -14.27
N PRO A 24 10.60 -16.14 -13.31
CA PRO A 24 10.62 -15.55 -11.97
C PRO A 24 10.78 -14.02 -11.97
N THR A 25 11.65 -13.50 -12.85
CA THR A 25 11.85 -12.06 -13.04
C THR A 25 10.58 -11.34 -13.49
N GLN A 26 9.86 -11.87 -14.49
CA GLN A 26 8.62 -11.27 -14.97
C GLN A 26 7.53 -11.29 -13.89
N PHE A 27 7.40 -12.40 -13.18
CA PHE A 27 6.43 -12.56 -12.09
C PHE A 27 6.68 -11.55 -10.97
N VAL A 28 7.91 -11.46 -10.45
CA VAL A 28 8.26 -10.53 -9.37
C VAL A 28 8.11 -9.07 -9.80
N ASN A 29 8.56 -8.72 -11.01
CA ASN A 29 8.39 -7.37 -11.53
C ASN A 29 6.89 -7.00 -11.60
N GLN A 30 6.05 -7.89 -12.13
CA GLN A 30 4.60 -7.65 -12.24
C GLN A 30 3.94 -7.50 -10.86
N LEU A 31 4.38 -8.26 -9.86
CA LEU A 31 3.88 -8.10 -8.48
C LEU A 31 4.20 -6.71 -7.93
N PHE A 32 5.44 -6.22 -8.09
CA PHE A 32 5.82 -4.88 -7.66
C PHE A 32 5.09 -3.77 -8.45
N THR A 33 4.92 -3.95 -9.76
CA THR A 33 4.11 -3.05 -10.58
C THR A 33 2.67 -2.98 -10.08
N ASN A 34 2.04 -4.12 -9.80
CA ASN A 34 0.68 -4.14 -9.25
C ASN A 34 0.59 -3.54 -7.85
N ALA A 35 1.64 -3.63 -7.05
CA ALA A 35 1.74 -3.01 -5.74
C ALA A 35 2.04 -1.50 -5.81
N GLY A 36 2.33 -0.94 -7.00
CA GLY A 36 2.62 0.49 -7.16
C GLY A 36 3.92 0.92 -6.47
N VAL A 37 4.85 0.00 -6.25
CA VAL A 37 6.12 0.25 -5.56
C VAL A 37 7.31 -0.08 -6.47
N THR A 38 8.30 0.81 -6.44
CA THR A 38 9.62 0.55 -7.01
C THR A 38 10.52 0.00 -5.89
N PRO A 39 10.82 -1.31 -5.86
CA PRO A 39 11.63 -1.91 -4.81
C PRO A 39 13.11 -1.53 -4.95
N SER A 40 13.87 -1.75 -3.87
CA SER A 40 15.32 -1.79 -3.98
C SER A 40 15.78 -3.00 -4.80
N ASN A 41 17.00 -2.94 -5.35
CA ASN A 41 17.60 -4.09 -6.03
C ASN A 41 17.72 -5.32 -5.12
N ALA A 42 17.97 -5.11 -3.83
CA ALA A 42 18.08 -6.18 -2.85
C ALA A 42 16.73 -6.89 -2.64
N ASP A 43 15.66 -6.14 -2.37
CA ASP A 43 14.32 -6.71 -2.15
C ASP A 43 13.82 -7.45 -3.40
N ARG A 44 14.04 -6.84 -4.57
CA ARG A 44 13.68 -7.44 -5.85
C ARG A 44 14.41 -8.77 -6.07
N ASN A 45 15.73 -8.79 -5.84
CA ASN A 45 16.53 -9.99 -6.04
C ASN A 45 16.21 -11.09 -5.02
N ALA A 46 15.87 -10.71 -3.78
CA ALA A 46 15.43 -11.66 -2.76
C ALA A 46 14.13 -12.38 -3.18
N ALA A 47 13.11 -11.64 -3.63
CA ALA A 47 11.86 -12.22 -4.11
C ALA A 47 12.05 -13.10 -5.37
N ILE A 48 13.01 -12.78 -6.24
CA ILE A 48 13.37 -13.62 -7.40
C ILE A 48 14.08 -14.90 -6.94
N ALA A 49 14.96 -14.80 -5.95
CA ALA A 49 15.74 -15.92 -5.42
C ALA A 49 14.86 -17.02 -4.80
N GLU A 50 13.61 -16.71 -4.43
CA GLU A 50 12.63 -17.70 -3.95
C GLU A 50 12.36 -18.84 -4.93
N PHE A 51 12.64 -18.63 -6.22
CA PHE A 51 12.51 -19.62 -7.30
C PHE A 51 13.80 -20.38 -7.61
N GLY A 52 14.94 -20.00 -7.01
CA GLY A 52 16.24 -20.63 -7.27
C GLY A 52 16.60 -20.67 -8.77
N PRO A 53 17.02 -21.82 -9.32
CA PRO A 53 17.38 -21.95 -10.75
C PRO A 53 16.17 -22.16 -11.67
N ALA A 54 14.93 -22.09 -11.18
CA ALA A 54 13.75 -22.34 -11.99
C ALA A 54 13.60 -21.30 -13.11
N THR A 55 13.16 -21.75 -14.29
CA THR A 55 12.94 -20.89 -15.46
C THR A 55 11.49 -20.42 -15.60
N ASN A 56 10.59 -20.92 -14.75
CA ASN A 56 9.17 -20.61 -14.74
C ASN A 56 8.65 -20.47 -13.30
N THR A 57 7.36 -20.20 -13.14
CA THR A 57 6.71 -20.00 -11.83
C THR A 57 5.66 -21.07 -11.54
N SER A 58 5.96 -22.33 -11.88
CA SER A 58 5.10 -23.47 -11.54
C SER A 58 5.15 -23.88 -10.06
N ASP A 59 6.24 -23.58 -9.35
CA ASP A 59 6.37 -23.82 -7.92
C ASP A 59 5.46 -22.88 -7.11
N VAL A 60 4.35 -23.42 -6.61
CA VAL A 60 3.34 -22.70 -5.84
C VAL A 60 3.90 -22.17 -4.51
N MET A 61 4.82 -22.90 -3.87
CA MET A 61 5.43 -22.48 -2.62
C MET A 61 6.37 -21.28 -2.86
N ALA A 62 7.16 -21.31 -3.93
CA ALA A 62 8.00 -20.18 -4.33
C ALA A 62 7.15 -18.93 -4.66
N ARG A 63 6.05 -19.07 -5.40
CA ARG A 63 5.10 -17.97 -5.66
C ARG A 63 4.56 -17.36 -4.37
N SER A 64 4.19 -18.20 -3.41
CA SER A 64 3.64 -17.77 -2.12
C SER A 64 4.65 -16.95 -1.31
N ARG A 65 5.93 -17.39 -1.29
CA ARG A 65 7.00 -16.66 -0.60
C ARG A 65 7.34 -15.35 -1.31
N ALA A 66 7.52 -15.38 -2.63
CA ALA A 66 7.76 -14.16 -3.41
C ALA A 66 6.62 -13.14 -3.28
N LEU A 67 5.35 -13.58 -3.30
CA LEU A 67 4.20 -12.70 -3.04
C LEU A 67 4.28 -12.06 -1.65
N ARG A 68 4.67 -12.85 -0.63
CA ARG A 68 4.82 -12.35 0.73
C ARG A 68 5.94 -11.31 0.82
N ASP A 69 7.08 -11.54 0.19
CA ASP A 69 8.20 -10.59 0.19
C ASP A 69 7.79 -9.24 -0.43
N VAL A 70 7.02 -9.27 -1.51
CA VAL A 70 6.45 -8.05 -2.12
C VAL A 70 5.43 -7.40 -1.18
N ALA A 71 4.51 -8.17 -0.60
CA ALA A 71 3.45 -7.67 0.27
C ALA A 71 3.98 -7.11 1.61
N GLU A 72 5.14 -7.58 2.07
CA GLU A 72 5.81 -7.14 3.30
C GLU A 72 6.91 -6.10 3.03
N ASN A 73 7.06 -5.65 1.77
CA ASN A 73 8.02 -4.62 1.42
C ASN A 73 7.77 -3.33 2.22
N SER A 74 8.86 -2.77 2.78
CA SER A 74 8.79 -1.61 3.67
C SER A 74 8.23 -0.36 2.99
N ILE A 75 8.48 -0.17 1.69
CA ILE A 75 7.96 0.96 0.91
C ILE A 75 6.44 0.83 0.78
N LEU A 76 5.95 -0.37 0.48
CA LEU A 76 4.51 -0.63 0.39
C LEU A 76 3.84 -0.39 1.74
N ASN A 77 4.43 -0.91 2.82
CA ASN A 77 3.94 -0.71 4.18
C ASN A 77 3.82 0.79 4.52
N GLN A 78 4.86 1.58 4.24
CA GLN A 78 4.86 3.01 4.52
C GLN A 78 3.80 3.77 3.70
N GLN A 79 3.62 3.42 2.42
CA GLN A 79 2.60 4.05 1.58
C GLN A 79 1.18 3.78 2.10
N GLU A 80 0.86 2.53 2.40
CA GLU A 80 -0.45 2.15 2.94
C GLU A 80 -0.69 2.72 4.34
N PHE A 81 0.35 2.75 5.19
CA PHE A 81 0.27 3.41 6.48
C PHE A 81 -0.04 4.90 6.35
N ASN A 82 0.63 5.62 5.46
CA ASN A 82 0.38 7.04 5.24
C ASN A 82 -1.05 7.29 4.74
N ARG A 83 -1.54 6.49 3.78
CA ARG A 83 -2.93 6.53 3.30
C ARG A 83 -3.94 6.34 4.44
N ALA A 84 -3.77 5.27 5.21
CA ALA A 84 -4.62 4.96 6.35
C ALA A 84 -4.56 6.04 7.45
N PHE A 85 -3.37 6.58 7.72
CA PHE A 85 -3.17 7.64 8.69
C PHE A 85 -3.97 8.89 8.32
N VAL A 86 -3.93 9.32 7.06
CA VAL A 86 -4.74 10.47 6.60
C VAL A 86 -6.23 10.20 6.74
N LEU A 87 -6.72 9.01 6.35
CA LEU A 87 -8.13 8.64 6.55
C LEU A 87 -8.55 8.69 8.02
N MET A 88 -7.69 8.22 8.93
CA MET A 88 -7.96 8.27 10.37
C MET A 88 -8.10 9.70 10.90
N GLN A 89 -7.50 10.70 10.26
CA GLN A 89 -7.73 12.10 10.62
C GLN A 89 -9.17 12.55 10.31
N TYR A 90 -9.71 12.15 9.16
CA TYR A 90 -11.10 12.41 8.79
C TYR A 90 -12.07 11.68 9.73
N PHE A 91 -11.83 10.40 10.01
CA PHE A 91 -12.68 9.62 10.91
C PHE A 91 -12.60 10.10 12.36
N GLY A 92 -11.41 10.39 12.85
CA GLY A 92 -11.16 10.75 14.24
C GLY A 92 -11.60 12.17 14.58
N TYR A 93 -11.21 13.15 13.76
CA TYR A 93 -11.49 14.56 14.02
C TYR A 93 -12.78 15.03 13.37
N LEU A 94 -13.03 14.69 12.10
CA LEU A 94 -14.19 15.22 11.35
C LEU A 94 -15.42 14.30 11.39
N ARG A 95 -15.27 13.06 11.88
CA ARG A 95 -16.35 12.07 12.02
C ARG A 95 -17.09 11.80 10.70
N ARG A 96 -16.38 11.79 9.56
CA ARG A 96 -16.93 11.56 8.21
C ARG A 96 -15.90 10.93 7.27
N ASN A 97 -16.34 10.42 6.12
CA ASN A 97 -15.43 10.05 5.04
C ASN A 97 -14.84 11.32 4.39
N ALA A 98 -13.68 11.16 3.75
CA ALA A 98 -12.98 12.28 3.11
C ALA A 98 -13.74 12.91 1.95
N ASN A 99 -14.65 12.16 1.32
CA ASN A 99 -15.49 12.59 0.21
C ASN A 99 -16.97 12.81 0.60
N ASP A 100 -17.30 12.75 1.89
CA ASP A 100 -18.64 13.13 2.37
C ASP A 100 -18.76 14.66 2.40
N ALA A 101 -19.98 15.17 2.26
CA ALA A 101 -20.29 16.59 2.40
C ALA A 101 -19.64 17.18 3.69
N PRO A 102 -19.06 18.39 3.63
CA PRO A 102 -19.21 19.40 2.56
C PRO A 102 -18.34 19.19 1.32
N ASP A 103 -17.42 18.21 1.34
CA ASP A 103 -16.62 17.86 0.17
C ASP A 103 -17.44 17.02 -0.82
N SER A 104 -17.00 16.96 -2.08
CA SER A 104 -17.61 16.12 -3.13
C SER A 104 -16.62 15.16 -3.77
N ASP A 105 -15.35 15.21 -3.37
CA ASP A 105 -14.25 14.43 -3.91
C ASP A 105 -13.17 14.16 -2.85
N TYR A 106 -12.06 13.56 -3.28
CA TYR A 106 -10.91 13.24 -2.41
C TYR A 106 -9.80 14.31 -2.48
N SER A 107 -10.04 15.51 -3.02
CA SER A 107 -9.00 16.51 -3.24
C SER A 107 -8.28 16.90 -1.94
N GLY A 108 -9.02 17.08 -0.84
CA GLY A 108 -8.45 17.33 0.49
C GLY A 108 -7.62 16.16 1.01
N TYR A 109 -8.09 14.93 0.82
CA TYR A 109 -7.36 13.73 1.21
C TYR A 109 -6.04 13.61 0.43
N GLU A 110 -6.07 13.79 -0.89
CA GLU A 110 -4.90 13.73 -1.76
C GLU A 110 -3.90 14.85 -1.44
N PHE A 111 -4.39 16.05 -1.12
CA PHE A 111 -3.54 17.14 -0.63
C PHE A 111 -2.77 16.73 0.62
N TRP A 112 -3.48 16.20 1.63
CA TRP A 112 -2.89 15.78 2.90
C TRP A 112 -1.93 14.61 2.73
N LEU A 113 -2.30 13.61 1.93
CA LEU A 113 -1.44 12.48 1.59
C LEU A 113 -0.17 12.93 0.88
N THR A 114 -0.28 13.82 -0.11
CA THR A 114 0.87 14.40 -0.82
C THR A 114 1.78 15.15 0.13
N LYS A 115 1.22 15.98 1.01
CA LYS A 115 1.99 16.73 2.01
C LYS A 115 2.70 15.79 2.98
N LEU A 116 2.01 14.76 3.49
CA LEU A 116 2.61 13.78 4.40
C LEU A 116 3.76 13.02 3.75
N ASN A 117 3.60 12.60 2.50
CA ASN A 117 4.64 11.94 1.73
C ASN A 117 5.85 12.86 1.47
N ALA A 118 5.63 14.14 1.18
CA ALA A 118 6.69 15.13 1.02
C ALA A 118 7.55 15.33 2.29
N PHE A 119 6.98 15.04 3.47
CA PHE A 119 7.70 15.05 4.75
C PHE A 119 8.06 13.64 5.26
N ASN A 120 8.13 12.64 4.38
CA ASN A 120 8.51 11.27 4.70
C ASN A 120 7.67 10.64 5.83
N GLY A 121 6.36 10.91 5.87
CA GLY A 121 5.48 10.41 6.93
C GLY A 121 5.55 11.20 8.24
N ASN A 122 6.36 12.25 8.33
CA ASN A 122 6.43 13.08 9.53
C ASN A 122 5.22 14.03 9.60
N TYR A 123 4.20 13.62 10.34
CA TYR A 123 2.94 14.36 10.49
C TYR A 123 3.12 15.70 11.24
N ILE A 124 4.18 15.87 12.03
CA ILE A 124 4.51 17.11 12.72
C ILE A 124 4.99 18.14 11.71
N ASN A 125 5.96 17.77 10.87
CA ASN A 125 6.48 18.63 9.81
C ASN A 125 5.42 18.90 8.72
N ALA A 126 4.54 17.93 8.46
CA ALA A 126 3.39 18.12 7.58
C ALA A 126 2.29 19.01 8.21
N GLU A 127 2.41 19.38 9.48
CA GLU A 127 1.42 20.13 10.28
C GLU A 127 0.01 19.52 10.23
N MET A 128 -0.09 18.20 10.00
CA MET A 128 -1.35 17.57 9.63
C MET A 128 -2.36 17.57 10.78
N VAL A 129 -2.00 16.98 11.92
CA VAL A 129 -2.91 16.89 13.08
C VAL A 129 -3.37 18.28 13.54
N LYS A 130 -2.44 19.23 13.57
CA LYS A 130 -2.71 20.65 13.90
C LYS A 130 -3.74 21.25 12.95
N ALA A 131 -3.60 21.03 11.64
CA ALA A 131 -4.53 21.56 10.65
C ALA A 131 -5.94 20.98 10.79
N PHE A 132 -6.09 19.69 11.12
CA PHE A 132 -7.41 19.10 11.35
C PHE A 132 -8.11 19.69 12.58
N ILE A 133 -7.41 19.77 13.73
CA ILE A 133 -7.96 20.35 14.98
C ILE A 133 -8.27 21.85 14.82
N SER A 134 -7.43 22.59 14.10
CA SER A 134 -7.63 24.02 13.87
C SER A 134 -8.53 24.33 12.67
N SER A 135 -9.03 23.32 11.95
CA SER A 135 -9.92 23.55 10.81
C SER A 135 -11.21 24.23 11.23
N THR A 136 -11.76 25.07 10.36
CA THR A 136 -13.05 25.74 10.59
C THR A 136 -14.15 24.71 10.83
N GLU A 137 -14.16 23.61 10.06
CA GLU A 137 -15.14 22.53 10.23
C GLU A 137 -15.05 21.91 11.63
N TYR A 138 -13.86 21.50 12.08
CA TYR A 138 -13.70 20.91 13.41
C TYR A 138 -14.13 21.87 14.51
N ARG A 139 -13.70 23.15 14.44
CA ARG A 139 -14.05 24.14 15.47
C ARG A 139 -15.56 24.43 15.51
N GLN A 140 -16.22 24.54 14.36
CA GLN A 140 -17.66 24.80 14.30
C GLN A 140 -18.50 23.63 14.81
N ARG A 141 -18.04 22.38 14.60
CA ARG A 141 -18.79 21.18 14.97
C ARG A 141 -18.48 20.69 16.39
N PHE A 142 -17.23 20.84 16.84
CA PHE A 142 -16.70 20.17 18.03
C PHE A 142 -15.78 21.05 18.88
N GLY A 143 -15.51 22.29 18.48
CA GLY A 143 -14.74 23.24 19.28
C GLY A 143 -15.56 23.86 20.42
N PRO A 144 -14.90 24.47 21.42
CA PRO A 144 -15.56 25.27 22.45
C PRO A 144 -16.30 26.50 21.90
#